data_AF-A0A7J9XR63-F1
#
_entry.id   AF-A0A7J9XR63-F1
#
_cell.length_a   1.000
_cell.length_b   1.000
_cell.length_c   1.000
_cell.angle_alpha   90.00
_cell.angle_beta   90.00
_cell.angle_gamma   90.00
#
_symmetry.space_group_name_H-M   'P 1'
#
loop_
_entity.id
_entity.type
_entity.pdbx_description
1 polymer ?
#
loop_
_entity_poly.entity_id
_entity_poly.type
_entity_poly.pdbx_seq_one_letter_code
_entity_poly.pdbx_strand_id
1 'polypeptide(L)'
;MAGSAVLLGLALAVTGAVYSLLFWFFGLLLVVLASTAVLCSQAGRHLTAILRLTVPTVVIGVVALPLVLLVWAPYIAGLLQQGFRSGAAQRFLPESSALWPLPMVEASAIGALALIGTVWLVARFRSSDVAQALGIMILTSYGWYALSTLALAAGTTLLAFRLEPALVSALACGGVLGLLDGVRAAGRWIRNSKLERSRPVPLAAAVIALSFAALLGMVQTVPQEYEWSEVAQFGDYYPSGVTPAGTADDDDPGAWNDELLATIDELAAAPASELVVLSTHNEIFAYRPYFTFQASIAQYANPLADFPSRRAEIERWAASTTAAQLLAALDAAPARPPSVFVLHRRPDGLHLRITYDTFPALPNTASRAVLFDPAVFDHPAFERQDVGPFAVIVRETATDSPVND
;
A
#
# COMPACT_ATOMS: atom_id res chain seq x y z
N MET A 1 10.94 -14.13 -28.16
CA MET A 1 11.69 -13.07 -27.43
C MET A 1 10.94 -11.74 -27.42
N ALA A 2 10.51 -11.20 -28.57
CA ALA A 2 9.76 -9.94 -28.61
C ALA A 2 8.47 -9.96 -27.77
N GLY A 3 7.66 -11.03 -27.85
CA GLY A 3 6.42 -11.15 -27.05
C GLY A 3 6.67 -11.12 -25.53
N SER A 4 7.70 -11.81 -25.04
CA SER A 4 8.06 -11.78 -23.61
C SER A 4 8.55 -10.39 -23.17
N ALA A 5 9.33 -9.70 -24.00
CA ALA A 5 9.78 -8.35 -23.70
C ALA A 5 8.61 -7.35 -23.64
N VAL A 6 7.62 -7.48 -24.52
CA VAL A 6 6.39 -6.67 -24.47
C VAL A 6 5.62 -6.95 -23.18
N LEU A 7 5.42 -8.21 -22.79
CA LEU A 7 4.74 -8.56 -21.53
C LEU A 7 5.47 -8.00 -20.30
N LEU A 8 6.80 -8.09 -20.27
CA LEU A 8 7.61 -7.51 -19.19
C LEU A 8 7.52 -5.97 -19.19
N GLY A 9 7.49 -5.32 -20.36
CA GLY A 9 7.25 -3.89 -20.49
C GLY A 9 5.88 -3.45 -19.98
N LEU A 10 4.82 -4.21 -20.29
CA LEU A 10 3.48 -3.96 -19.76
C LEU A 10 3.43 -4.16 -18.23
N ALA A 11 4.04 -5.22 -17.72
CA ALA A 11 4.13 -5.46 -16.27
C ALA A 11 4.90 -4.34 -15.55
N LEU A 12 6.00 -3.86 -16.15
CA LEU A 12 6.77 -2.73 -15.65
C LEU A 12 5.94 -1.44 -15.71
N ALA A 13 5.17 -1.20 -16.77
CA ALA A 13 4.25 -0.06 -16.84
C ALA A 13 3.19 -0.09 -15.75
N VAL A 14 2.50 -1.22 -15.56
CA VAL A 14 1.44 -1.35 -14.55
C VAL A 14 2.00 -1.13 -13.15
N THR A 15 3.15 -1.73 -12.83
CA THR A 15 3.81 -1.46 -11.55
C THR A 15 4.24 0.01 -11.43
N GLY A 16 4.75 0.62 -12.51
CA GLY A 16 5.10 2.05 -12.53
C GLY A 16 3.91 2.99 -12.32
N ALA A 17 2.75 2.65 -12.87
CA ALA A 17 1.53 3.43 -12.77
C ALA A 17 0.88 3.34 -11.38
N VAL A 18 0.89 2.16 -10.76
CA VAL A 18 0.09 1.88 -9.54
C VAL A 18 0.94 1.79 -8.28
N TYR A 19 2.22 1.39 -8.38
CA TYR A 19 3.03 1.07 -7.21
C TYR A 19 4.54 1.25 -7.44
N SER A 20 5.05 2.45 -7.16
CA SER A 20 6.43 2.86 -7.46
C SER A 20 7.52 1.96 -6.87
N LEU A 21 7.33 1.39 -5.68
CA LEU A 21 8.31 0.47 -5.09
C LEU A 21 8.43 -0.83 -5.90
N LEU A 22 7.32 -1.40 -6.33
CA LEU A 22 7.31 -2.63 -7.12
C LEU A 22 7.89 -2.36 -8.51
N PHE A 23 7.69 -1.17 -9.06
CA PHE A 23 8.37 -0.74 -10.28
C PHE A 23 9.89 -0.76 -10.14
N TRP A 24 10.42 -0.12 -9.08
CA TRP A 24 11.87 -0.08 -8.85
C TRP A 24 12.44 -1.46 -8.53
N PHE A 25 11.76 -2.25 -7.70
CA PHE A 25 12.18 -3.62 -7.40
C PHE A 25 12.14 -4.51 -8.63
N PHE A 26 11.07 -4.46 -9.43
CA PHE A 26 10.95 -5.26 -10.65
C PHE A 26 12.00 -4.85 -11.70
N GLY A 27 12.24 -3.56 -11.87
CA GLY A 27 13.33 -3.04 -12.69
C GLY A 27 14.69 -3.56 -12.22
N LEU A 28 14.98 -3.50 -10.91
CA LEU A 28 16.20 -4.04 -10.33
C LEU A 28 16.32 -5.55 -10.60
N LEU A 29 15.25 -6.33 -10.40
CA LEU A 29 15.24 -7.77 -10.65
C LEU A 29 15.58 -8.09 -12.12
N LEU A 30 15.01 -7.36 -13.07
CA LEU A 30 15.33 -7.50 -14.50
C LEU A 30 16.81 -7.19 -14.78
N VAL A 31 17.36 -6.16 -14.16
CA VAL A 31 18.78 -5.81 -14.27
C VAL A 31 19.67 -6.89 -13.67
N VAL A 32 19.33 -7.44 -12.50
CA VAL A 32 20.10 -8.52 -11.85
C VAL A 32 20.05 -9.80 -12.69
N LEU A 33 18.89 -10.16 -13.24
CA LEU A 33 18.74 -11.31 -14.14
C LEU A 33 19.57 -11.14 -15.43
N ALA A 34 19.49 -9.97 -16.06
CA ALA A 34 20.27 -9.65 -17.26
C ALA A 34 21.78 -9.68 -16.98
N SER A 35 22.20 -9.08 -15.86
CA SER A 35 23.61 -9.06 -15.43
C SER A 35 24.12 -10.46 -15.16
N THR A 36 23.34 -11.29 -14.47
CA THR A 36 23.69 -12.70 -14.20
C THR A 36 23.84 -13.49 -15.50
N ALA A 37 22.94 -13.28 -16.48
CA ALA A 37 23.04 -13.93 -17.79
C ALA A 37 24.31 -13.52 -18.56
N VAL A 38 24.73 -12.26 -18.47
CA VAL A 38 25.99 -11.78 -19.09
C VAL A 38 27.21 -12.35 -18.37
N LEU A 39 27.21 -12.38 -17.03
CA LEU A 39 28.32 -12.89 -16.22
C LEU A 39 28.51 -14.41 -16.38
N CYS A 40 27.40 -15.16 -16.52
CA CYS A 40 27.43 -16.60 -16.77
C CYS A 40 27.69 -16.97 -18.24
N SER A 41 27.77 -15.99 -19.15
CA SER A 41 28.12 -16.26 -20.54
C SER A 41 29.59 -16.70 -20.68
N GLN A 42 29.87 -17.57 -21.67
CA GLN A 42 31.23 -18.09 -21.86
C GLN A 42 32.23 -16.95 -22.09
N ALA A 43 33.45 -17.14 -21.59
CA ALA A 43 34.56 -16.20 -21.79
C ALA A 43 34.71 -15.85 -23.28
N GLY A 44 34.76 -14.55 -23.58
CA GLY A 44 34.82 -14.02 -24.95
C GLY A 44 33.47 -13.80 -25.64
N ARG A 45 32.33 -14.16 -25.01
CA ARG A 45 30.98 -13.94 -25.57
C ARG A 45 30.16 -12.87 -24.85
N HIS A 46 30.76 -12.16 -23.88
CA HIS A 46 30.08 -11.12 -23.10
C HIS A 46 29.48 -10.01 -23.97
N LEU A 47 30.22 -9.51 -24.97
CA LEU A 47 29.72 -8.48 -25.90
C LEU A 47 28.49 -8.97 -26.67
N THR A 48 28.51 -10.21 -27.15
CA THR A 48 27.38 -10.82 -27.85
C THR A 48 26.18 -11.01 -26.90
N ALA A 49 26.42 -11.37 -25.64
CA ALA A 49 25.36 -11.47 -24.63
C ALA A 49 24.72 -10.11 -24.33
N ILE A 50 25.53 -9.06 -24.17
CA ILE A 50 25.06 -7.68 -23.96
C ILE A 50 24.22 -7.22 -25.16
N LEU A 51 24.72 -7.38 -26.38
CA LEU A 51 24.01 -7.00 -27.60
C LEU A 51 22.68 -7.75 -27.75
N ARG A 52 22.65 -9.04 -27.39
CA ARG A 52 21.42 -9.85 -27.41
C ARG A 52 20.36 -9.37 -26.41
N LEU A 53 20.77 -8.88 -25.25
CA LEU A 53 19.85 -8.38 -24.21
C LEU A 53 19.42 -6.94 -24.45
N THR A 54 20.19 -6.17 -25.22
CA THR A 54 19.90 -4.77 -25.53
C THR A 54 18.53 -4.62 -26.19
N VAL A 55 18.22 -5.41 -27.21
CA VAL A 55 16.93 -5.32 -27.93
C VAL A 55 15.73 -5.58 -27.00
N PRO A 56 15.67 -6.69 -26.23
CA PRO A 56 14.62 -6.89 -25.24
C PRO A 56 14.50 -5.75 -24.21
N THR A 57 15.61 -5.24 -23.67
CA THR A 57 15.59 -4.14 -22.70
C THR A 57 15.03 -2.85 -23.30
N VAL A 58 15.42 -2.52 -24.53
CA VAL A 58 14.87 -1.37 -25.26
C VAL A 58 13.37 -1.56 -25.48
N VAL A 59 12.91 -2.75 -25.89
CA VAL A 59 11.47 -3.03 -26.06
C VAL A 59 10.71 -2.87 -24.75
N ILE A 60 11.24 -3.38 -23.63
CA ILE A 60 10.64 -3.21 -22.29
C ILE A 60 10.48 -1.72 -21.97
N GLY A 61 11.53 -0.93 -22.17
CA GLY A 61 11.52 0.52 -21.91
C GLY A 61 10.54 1.28 -22.82
N VAL A 62 10.53 0.99 -24.11
CA VAL A 62 9.64 1.64 -25.11
C VAL A 62 8.17 1.32 -24.83
N VAL A 63 7.85 0.10 -24.39
CA VAL A 63 6.48 -0.26 -24.00
C VAL A 63 6.10 0.38 -22.67
N ALA A 64 7.02 0.40 -21.69
CA ALA A 64 6.71 0.88 -20.34
C ALA A 64 6.57 2.42 -20.27
N LEU A 65 7.50 3.13 -20.91
CA LEU A 65 7.68 4.58 -20.73
C LEU A 65 6.42 5.42 -21.03
N PRO A 66 5.70 5.24 -22.16
CA PRO A 66 4.52 6.04 -22.44
C PRO A 66 3.41 5.86 -21.40
N LEU A 67 3.23 4.63 -20.90
CA LEU A 67 2.20 4.30 -19.91
C LEU A 67 2.55 4.86 -18.53
N VAL A 68 3.82 4.81 -18.13
CA VAL A 68 4.28 5.44 -16.88
C VAL A 68 4.16 6.96 -16.99
N LEU A 69 4.57 7.56 -18.10
CA LEU A 69 4.47 9.01 -18.30
C LEU A 69 3.03 9.51 -18.32
N LEU A 70 2.05 8.71 -18.77
CA LEU A 70 0.64 9.07 -18.69
C LEU A 70 0.21 9.42 -17.25
N VAL A 71 0.71 8.68 -16.27
CA VAL A 71 0.37 8.87 -14.84
C VAL A 71 1.28 9.91 -14.18
N TRP A 72 2.58 9.88 -14.50
CA TRP A 72 3.58 10.66 -13.79
C TRP A 72 3.85 12.04 -14.40
N ALA A 73 3.49 12.29 -15.66
CA ALA A 73 3.75 13.59 -16.29
C ALA A 73 3.11 14.77 -15.53
N PRO A 74 1.85 14.71 -15.05
CA PRO A 74 1.27 15.80 -14.27
C PRO A 74 2.02 16.04 -12.96
N TYR A 75 2.44 14.98 -12.27
CA TYR A 75 3.23 15.09 -11.04
C TYR A 75 4.61 15.70 -11.31
N ILE A 76 5.29 15.26 -12.36
CA ILE A 76 6.61 15.79 -12.75
C ILE A 76 6.49 17.27 -13.13
N ALA A 77 5.46 17.64 -13.87
CA ALA A 77 5.18 19.05 -14.20
C ALA A 77 4.96 19.89 -12.93
N GLY A 78 4.17 19.40 -11.98
CA GLY A 78 3.97 20.05 -10.68
C GLY A 78 5.27 20.16 -9.88
N LEU A 79 6.11 19.14 -9.89
CA LEU A 79 7.42 19.13 -9.22
C LEU A 79 8.37 20.18 -9.80
N LEU A 80 8.39 20.33 -11.13
CA LEU A 80 9.22 21.34 -11.81
C LEU A 80 8.76 22.78 -11.48
N GLN A 81 7.48 22.98 -11.18
CA GLN A 81 6.92 24.29 -10.82
C GLN A 81 7.11 24.62 -9.33
N GLN A 82 6.88 23.65 -8.44
CA GLN A 82 6.82 23.88 -6.98
C GLN A 82 8.11 23.51 -6.25
N GLY A 83 9.05 22.85 -6.93
CA GLY A 83 10.30 22.35 -6.37
C GLY A 83 10.16 20.98 -5.69
N PHE A 84 11.30 20.34 -5.46
CA PHE A 84 11.35 19.04 -4.77
C PHE A 84 11.14 19.21 -3.27
N ARG A 85 10.22 18.42 -2.70
CA ARG A 85 9.99 18.32 -1.25
C ARG A 85 10.21 16.88 -0.81
N SER A 86 10.79 16.69 0.36
CA SER A 86 11.03 15.35 0.92
C SER A 86 9.69 14.66 1.22
N GLY A 87 9.43 13.52 0.58
CA GLY A 87 8.24 12.71 0.84
C GLY A 87 8.36 11.86 2.10
N ALA A 88 7.29 11.75 2.88
CA ALA A 88 7.24 10.92 4.07
C ALA A 88 6.91 9.44 3.78
N ALA A 89 6.52 9.09 2.55
CA ALA A 89 6.06 7.74 2.21
C ALA A 89 7.06 6.61 2.57
N GLN A 90 8.36 6.86 2.41
CA GLN A 90 9.42 5.91 2.76
C GLN A 90 9.78 5.90 4.26
N ARG A 91 9.32 6.90 5.02
CA ARG A 91 9.52 7.03 6.47
C ARG A 91 8.46 6.23 7.22
N PHE A 92 8.53 4.92 7.02
CA PHE A 92 7.66 3.95 7.65
C PHE A 92 8.45 2.65 7.92
N LEU A 93 8.51 2.23 9.17
CA LEU A 93 9.19 1.02 9.61
C LEU A 93 8.24 0.16 10.45
N PRO A 94 7.47 -0.77 9.83
CA PRO A 94 6.72 -1.76 10.58
C PRO A 94 7.67 -2.84 11.13
N GLU A 95 7.18 -3.63 12.08
CA GLU A 95 7.94 -4.74 12.67
C GLU A 95 8.44 -5.74 11.61
N SER A 96 7.61 -6.05 10.61
CA SER A 96 7.96 -6.92 9.46
C SER A 96 9.05 -6.34 8.54
N SER A 97 9.46 -5.09 8.72
CA SER A 97 10.66 -4.50 8.10
C SER A 97 11.83 -4.31 9.04
N ALA A 98 11.59 -4.36 10.36
CA ALA A 98 12.65 -4.33 11.36
C ALA A 98 13.34 -5.70 11.48
N LEU A 99 12.62 -6.76 11.14
CA LEU A 99 13.09 -8.14 11.14
C LEU A 99 13.27 -8.67 9.72
N TRP A 100 14.16 -9.63 9.57
CA TRP A 100 14.36 -10.34 8.31
C TRP A 100 13.40 -11.54 8.24
N PRO A 101 12.57 -11.66 7.20
CA PRO A 101 11.61 -12.75 7.09
C PRO A 101 12.35 -14.08 6.87
N LEU A 102 12.14 -15.06 7.74
CA LEU A 102 12.75 -16.39 7.63
C LEU A 102 11.65 -17.47 7.71
N PRO A 103 10.69 -17.49 6.76
CA PRO A 103 9.51 -18.35 6.85
C PRO A 103 9.88 -19.84 6.97
N MET A 104 11.00 -20.26 6.39
CA MET A 104 11.50 -21.65 6.46
C MET A 104 11.86 -22.13 7.88
N VAL A 105 11.95 -21.23 8.86
CA VAL A 105 12.24 -21.55 10.27
C VAL A 105 10.94 -21.62 11.10
N GLU A 106 9.83 -21.11 10.57
CA GLU A 106 8.55 -21.12 11.26
C GLU A 106 7.93 -22.52 11.27
N ALA A 107 7.40 -22.92 12.43
CA ALA A 107 6.71 -24.20 12.61
C ALA A 107 5.28 -24.14 12.04
N SER A 108 5.16 -23.86 10.74
CA SER A 108 3.90 -23.71 10.02
C SER A 108 3.92 -24.50 8.71
N ALA A 109 2.75 -24.70 8.10
CA ALA A 109 2.65 -25.39 6.82
C ALA A 109 3.35 -24.58 5.69
N ILE A 110 3.25 -23.24 5.72
CA ILE A 110 3.99 -22.35 4.82
C ILE A 110 5.49 -22.48 5.08
N GLY A 111 5.92 -22.52 6.34
CA GLY A 111 7.33 -22.67 6.69
C GLY A 111 7.93 -24.00 6.23
N ALA A 112 7.20 -25.11 6.37
CA ALA A 112 7.61 -26.39 5.80
C ALA A 112 7.75 -26.34 4.28
N LEU A 113 6.81 -25.71 3.57
CA LEU A 113 6.87 -25.55 2.13
C LEU A 113 8.06 -24.66 1.71
N ALA A 114 8.30 -23.56 2.43
CA ALA A 114 9.43 -22.67 2.21
C ALA A 114 10.77 -23.37 2.49
N LEU A 115 10.84 -24.25 3.49
CA LEU A 115 12.02 -25.05 3.79
C LEU A 115 12.32 -26.03 2.65
N ILE A 116 11.32 -26.77 2.17
CA ILE A 116 11.45 -27.66 1.00
C ILE A 116 11.91 -26.85 -0.22
N GLY A 117 11.33 -25.66 -0.41
CA GLY A 117 11.69 -24.77 -1.50
C GLY A 117 13.13 -24.30 -1.42
N THR A 118 13.59 -23.93 -0.24
CA THR A 118 14.98 -23.55 0.02
C THR A 118 15.93 -24.70 -0.35
N VAL A 119 15.64 -25.92 0.09
CA VAL A 119 16.45 -27.11 -0.23
C VAL A 119 16.46 -27.39 -1.74
N TRP A 120 15.28 -27.32 -2.39
CA TRP A 120 15.18 -27.55 -3.83
C TRP A 120 15.93 -26.50 -4.64
N LEU A 121 15.81 -25.22 -4.27
CA LEU A 121 16.52 -24.12 -4.91
C LEU A 121 18.03 -24.34 -4.84
N VAL A 122 18.58 -24.66 -3.67
CA VAL A 122 20.00 -24.95 -3.51
C VAL A 122 20.43 -26.16 -4.36
N ALA A 123 19.66 -27.26 -4.31
CA ALA A 123 19.99 -28.49 -5.03
C ALA A 123 19.90 -28.34 -6.56
N ARG A 124 18.97 -27.52 -7.07
CA ARG A 124 18.70 -27.34 -8.50
C ARG A 124 19.23 -26.04 -9.09
N PHE A 125 19.84 -25.16 -8.30
CA PHE A 125 20.34 -23.87 -8.77
C PHE A 125 21.22 -23.99 -10.01
N ARG A 126 22.13 -24.98 -10.06
CA ARG A 126 23.04 -25.15 -11.20
C ARG A 126 22.44 -25.88 -12.40
N SER A 127 21.27 -26.51 -12.25
CA SER A 127 20.69 -27.42 -13.26
C SER A 127 19.30 -27.02 -13.74
N SER A 128 18.69 -25.99 -13.14
CA SER A 128 17.34 -25.53 -13.47
C SER A 128 17.31 -24.02 -13.61
N ASP A 129 16.95 -23.53 -14.80
CA ASP A 129 16.76 -22.10 -15.06
C ASP A 129 15.67 -21.50 -14.16
N VAL A 130 14.65 -22.28 -13.84
CA VAL A 130 13.57 -21.87 -12.92
C VAL A 130 14.10 -21.70 -11.49
N ALA A 131 14.97 -22.62 -11.03
CA ALA A 131 15.58 -22.50 -9.72
C ALA A 131 16.52 -21.30 -9.64
N GLN A 132 17.24 -20.98 -10.72
CA GLN A 132 18.06 -19.77 -10.82
C GLN A 132 17.20 -18.51 -10.75
N ALA A 133 16.13 -18.43 -11.54
CA ALA A 133 15.25 -17.27 -11.56
C ALA A 133 14.59 -17.01 -10.19
N LEU A 134 14.03 -18.05 -9.57
CA LEU A 134 13.44 -17.96 -8.23
C LEU A 134 14.49 -17.62 -7.17
N GLY A 135 15.67 -18.25 -7.22
CA GLY A 135 16.77 -17.97 -6.30
C GLY A 135 17.26 -16.53 -6.41
N ILE A 136 17.41 -16.00 -7.62
CA ILE A 136 17.79 -14.59 -7.86
C ILE A 136 16.73 -13.65 -7.33
N MET A 137 15.44 -13.94 -7.52
CA MET A 137 14.35 -13.16 -6.95
C MET A 137 14.42 -13.10 -5.42
N ILE A 138 14.60 -14.24 -4.76
CA ILE A 138 14.72 -14.33 -3.30
C ILE A 138 15.96 -13.56 -2.80
N LEU A 139 17.12 -13.76 -3.44
CA LEU A 139 18.35 -13.05 -3.08
C LEU A 139 18.22 -11.54 -3.29
N THR A 140 17.55 -11.11 -4.35
CA THR A 140 17.29 -9.68 -4.62
C THR A 140 16.37 -9.10 -3.55
N SER A 141 15.33 -9.83 -3.12
CA SER A 141 14.47 -9.43 -2.01
C SER A 141 15.26 -9.28 -0.69
N TYR A 142 16.09 -10.25 -0.31
CA TYR A 142 16.94 -10.10 0.88
C TYR A 142 17.97 -8.98 0.75
N GLY A 143 18.53 -8.77 -0.45
CA GLY A 143 19.39 -7.62 -0.74
C GLY A 143 18.65 -6.29 -0.54
N TRP A 144 17.38 -6.23 -0.92
CA TRP A 144 16.52 -5.07 -0.68
C TRP A 144 16.25 -4.83 0.81
N TYR A 145 16.04 -5.90 1.60
CA TYR A 145 15.97 -5.80 3.07
C TYR A 145 17.26 -5.20 3.64
N ALA A 146 18.42 -5.71 3.23
CA ALA A 146 19.72 -5.17 3.67
C ALA A 146 19.86 -3.68 3.32
N LEU A 147 19.55 -3.30 2.08
CA LEU A 147 19.58 -1.90 1.63
C LEU A 147 18.58 -1.04 2.41
N SER A 148 17.39 -1.56 2.72
CA SER A 148 16.40 -0.86 3.54
C SER A 148 16.89 -0.64 4.97
N THR A 149 17.59 -1.61 5.56
CA THR A 149 18.23 -1.46 6.88
C THR A 149 19.32 -0.39 6.84
N LEU A 150 20.14 -0.35 5.79
CA LEU A 150 21.16 0.69 5.61
C LEU A 150 20.52 2.07 5.40
N ALA A 151 19.40 2.15 4.70
CA ALA A 151 18.67 3.39 4.45
C ALA A 151 18.18 4.07 5.75
N LEU A 152 18.04 3.33 6.86
CA LEU A 152 17.72 3.90 8.17
C LEU A 152 18.74 4.95 8.62
N ALA A 153 20.02 4.78 8.25
CA ALA A 153 21.06 5.77 8.54
C ALA A 153 20.81 7.12 7.85
N ALA A 154 20.04 7.12 6.74
CA ALA A 154 19.59 8.32 6.04
C ALA A 154 18.19 8.79 6.47
N GLY A 155 17.62 8.21 7.53
CA GLY A 155 16.30 8.57 8.04
C GLY A 155 15.16 8.16 7.11
N THR A 156 15.30 7.06 6.37
CA THR A 156 14.28 6.53 5.45
C THR A 156 14.32 5.00 5.38
N THR A 157 13.41 4.38 4.63
CA THR A 157 13.45 2.93 4.32
C THR A 157 13.22 2.69 2.84
N LEU A 158 13.44 1.46 2.38
CA LEU A 158 12.96 1.00 1.08
C LEU A 158 11.65 0.20 1.21
N LEU A 159 10.96 0.31 2.36
CA LEU A 159 9.70 -0.39 2.69
C LEU A 159 9.77 -1.90 2.41
N ALA A 160 10.85 -2.54 2.87
CA ALA A 160 11.21 -3.92 2.49
C ALA A 160 10.11 -4.97 2.77
N PHE A 161 9.29 -4.78 3.81
CA PHE A 161 8.13 -5.64 4.09
C PHE A 161 7.19 -5.86 2.90
N ARG A 162 7.12 -4.89 1.97
CA ARG A 162 6.28 -5.02 0.77
C ARG A 162 6.76 -6.14 -0.17
N LEU A 163 7.99 -6.62 -0.01
CA LEU A 163 8.55 -7.72 -0.77
C LEU A 163 8.37 -9.09 -0.10
N GLU A 164 7.89 -9.12 1.14
CA GLU A 164 7.68 -10.36 1.87
C GLU A 164 6.71 -11.32 1.15
N PRO A 165 5.53 -10.88 0.66
CA PRO A 165 4.64 -11.78 -0.09
C PRO A 165 5.33 -12.36 -1.34
N ALA A 166 6.16 -11.57 -2.02
CA ALA A 166 6.89 -12.02 -3.21
C ALA A 166 7.98 -13.03 -2.86
N LEU A 167 8.71 -12.81 -1.76
CA LEU A 167 9.73 -13.71 -1.22
C LEU A 167 9.12 -15.05 -0.79
N VAL A 168 8.06 -15.01 0.01
CA VAL A 168 7.34 -16.19 0.49
C VAL A 168 6.73 -16.97 -0.68
N SER A 169 6.12 -16.29 -1.66
CA SER A 169 5.58 -16.95 -2.85
C SER A 169 6.67 -17.64 -3.67
N ALA A 170 7.83 -17.02 -3.86
CA ALA A 170 8.94 -17.63 -4.59
C ALA A 170 9.46 -18.89 -3.90
N LEU A 171 9.60 -18.86 -2.56
CA LEU A 171 9.96 -20.02 -1.75
C LEU A 171 8.89 -21.12 -1.83
N ALA A 172 7.61 -20.76 -1.74
CA ALA A 172 6.48 -21.68 -1.86
C ALA A 172 6.44 -22.36 -3.23
N CYS A 173 6.64 -21.60 -4.33
CA CYS A 173 6.77 -22.15 -5.68
C CYS A 173 7.94 -23.14 -5.77
N GLY A 174 9.10 -22.80 -5.20
CA GLY A 174 10.24 -23.71 -5.08
C GLY A 174 9.88 -24.97 -4.29
N GLY A 175 9.08 -24.84 -3.23
CA GLY A 175 8.63 -25.94 -2.39
C GLY A 175 7.75 -26.93 -3.15
N VAL A 176 6.79 -26.41 -3.92
CA VAL A 176 5.94 -27.23 -4.79
C VAL A 176 6.77 -27.96 -5.85
N LEU A 177 7.71 -27.27 -6.49
CA LEU A 177 8.63 -27.89 -7.47
C LEU A 177 9.52 -28.95 -6.81
N GLY A 178 9.98 -28.69 -5.59
CA GLY A 178 10.74 -29.63 -4.76
C GLY A 178 9.96 -30.90 -4.44
N LEU A 179 8.70 -30.76 -4.03
CA LEU A 179 7.81 -31.89 -3.81
C LEU A 179 7.59 -32.69 -5.09
N LEU A 180 7.32 -32.04 -6.23
CA LEU A 180 7.12 -32.70 -7.52
C LEU A 180 8.36 -33.49 -7.96
N ASP A 181 9.54 -32.90 -7.83
CA ASP A 181 10.80 -33.57 -8.14
C ASP A 181 11.09 -34.73 -7.17
N GLY A 182 10.76 -34.55 -5.89
CA GLY A 182 10.86 -35.58 -4.86
C GLY A 182 9.96 -36.78 -5.16
N VAL A 183 8.69 -36.55 -5.49
CA VAL A 183 7.74 -37.61 -5.88
C VAL A 183 8.23 -38.35 -7.12
N ARG A 184 8.72 -37.63 -8.14
CA ARG A 184 9.29 -38.26 -9.36
C ARG A 184 10.55 -39.07 -9.05
N ALA A 185 11.42 -38.58 -8.16
CA ALA A 185 12.62 -39.28 -7.74
C ALA A 185 12.29 -40.55 -6.94
N ALA A 186 11.36 -40.47 -5.99
CA ALA A 186 10.86 -41.61 -5.24
C ALA A 186 10.23 -42.66 -6.17
N GLY A 187 9.39 -42.25 -7.12
CA GLY A 187 8.80 -43.15 -8.10
C GLY A 187 9.83 -43.87 -8.97
N ARG A 188 10.90 -43.16 -9.40
CA ARG A 188 12.03 -43.81 -10.11
C ARG A 188 12.78 -44.79 -9.22
N TRP A 189 13.04 -44.41 -7.97
CA TRP A 189 13.74 -45.27 -7.01
C TRP A 189 12.96 -46.55 -6.74
N ILE A 190 11.65 -46.45 -6.50
CA ILE A 190 10.76 -47.60 -6.27
C ILE A 190 10.76 -48.56 -7.46
N ARG A 191 10.63 -48.03 -8.69
CA ARG A 191 10.68 -48.86 -9.92
C ARG A 191 12.05 -49.54 -10.13
N ASN A 192 13.14 -48.89 -9.75
CA ASN A 192 14.49 -49.40 -9.95
C ASN A 192 14.94 -50.35 -8.82
N SER A 193 14.37 -50.22 -7.62
CA SER A 193 14.55 -51.19 -6.56
C SER A 193 13.77 -52.47 -6.90
N LYS A 194 14.34 -53.66 -6.64
CA LYS A 194 13.65 -54.97 -6.73
C LYS A 194 12.46 -55.12 -5.75
N LEU A 195 11.90 -54.01 -5.27
CA LEU A 195 10.68 -53.91 -4.46
C LEU A 195 9.42 -54.10 -5.32
N GLU A 196 9.52 -54.86 -6.42
CA GLU A 196 8.48 -55.07 -7.42
C GLU A 196 7.46 -56.16 -7.05
N ARG A 197 7.45 -56.68 -5.82
CA ARG A 197 6.57 -57.82 -5.50
C ARG A 197 5.58 -57.64 -4.36
N SER A 198 5.56 -56.51 -3.65
CA SER A 198 4.51 -56.25 -2.67
C SER A 198 4.27 -54.76 -2.45
N ARG A 199 3.27 -54.23 -3.17
CA ARG A 199 2.48 -53.03 -2.87
C ARG A 199 3.22 -51.67 -2.94
N PRO A 200 3.35 -51.05 -4.13
CA PRO A 200 3.69 -49.62 -4.28
C PRO A 200 2.52 -48.65 -4.00
N VAL A 201 1.28 -49.16 -3.95
CA VAL A 201 0.05 -48.40 -3.65
C VAL A 201 0.03 -47.66 -2.28
N PRO A 202 0.47 -48.25 -1.14
CA PRO A 202 0.36 -47.60 0.17
C PRO A 202 1.20 -46.33 0.32
N LEU A 203 2.39 -46.24 -0.29
CA LEU A 203 3.23 -45.04 -0.16
C LEU A 203 2.66 -43.87 -0.99
N ALA A 204 2.24 -44.14 -2.22
CA ALA A 204 1.61 -43.12 -3.05
C ALA A 204 0.29 -42.63 -2.43
N ALA A 205 -0.54 -43.54 -1.92
CA ALA A 205 -1.75 -43.20 -1.19
C ALA A 205 -1.45 -42.41 0.09
N ALA A 206 -0.41 -42.77 0.85
CA ALA A 206 0.01 -42.03 2.04
C ALA A 206 0.49 -40.61 1.71
N VAL A 207 1.28 -40.43 0.65
CA VAL A 207 1.74 -39.11 0.20
C VAL A 207 0.56 -38.24 -0.24
N ILE A 208 -0.39 -38.80 -0.99
CA ILE A 208 -1.62 -38.09 -1.40
C ILE A 208 -2.46 -37.72 -0.17
N ALA A 209 -2.67 -38.65 0.76
CA ALA A 209 -3.42 -38.41 1.98
C ALA A 209 -2.77 -37.35 2.87
N LEU A 210 -1.45 -37.40 3.06
CA LEU A 210 -0.68 -36.38 3.79
C LEU A 210 -0.75 -35.01 3.09
N SER A 211 -0.63 -34.97 1.76
CA SER A 211 -0.76 -33.73 0.98
C SER A 211 -2.16 -33.14 1.09
N PHE A 212 -3.19 -33.98 1.02
CA PHE A 212 -4.58 -33.56 1.19
C PHE A 212 -4.85 -33.09 2.62
N ALA A 213 -4.33 -33.77 3.64
CA ALA A 213 -4.44 -33.35 5.03
C ALA A 213 -3.72 -32.01 5.28
N ALA A 214 -2.54 -31.79 4.69
CA ALA A 214 -1.83 -30.51 4.76
C ALA A 214 -2.61 -29.38 4.07
N LEU A 215 -3.17 -29.64 2.88
CA LEU A 215 -4.01 -28.68 2.16
C LEU A 215 -5.28 -28.34 2.96
N LEU A 216 -5.95 -29.36 3.49
CA LEU A 216 -7.16 -29.19 4.29
C LEU A 216 -6.87 -28.40 5.57
N GLY A 217 -5.75 -28.71 6.24
CA GLY A 217 -5.26 -27.95 7.39
C GLY A 217 -5.05 -26.47 7.05
N MET A 218 -4.38 -26.17 5.93
CA MET A 218 -4.21 -24.78 5.46
C MET A 218 -5.54 -24.10 5.16
N VAL A 219 -6.48 -24.76 4.48
CA VAL A 219 -7.80 -24.19 4.21
C VAL A 219 -8.57 -23.92 5.50
N GLN A 220 -8.42 -24.79 6.50
CA GLN A 220 -9.08 -24.63 7.80
C GLN A 220 -8.45 -23.56 8.70
N THR A 221 -7.21 -23.12 8.46
CA THR A 221 -6.60 -22.00 9.20
C THR A 221 -6.99 -20.63 8.63
N VAL A 222 -7.49 -20.57 7.39
CA VAL A 222 -7.91 -19.32 6.74
C VAL A 222 -8.88 -18.50 7.61
N PRO A 223 -9.98 -19.04 8.17
CA PRO A 223 -10.88 -18.22 8.99
C PRO A 223 -10.20 -17.53 10.17
N GLN A 224 -9.24 -18.20 10.82
CA GLN A 224 -8.50 -17.63 11.96
C GLN A 224 -7.52 -16.53 11.52
N GLU A 225 -6.82 -16.73 10.40
CA GLU A 225 -5.94 -15.70 9.82
C GLU A 225 -6.71 -14.44 9.39
N TYR A 226 -8.00 -14.59 9.07
CA TYR A 226 -8.87 -13.53 8.58
C TYR A 226 -9.95 -13.11 9.59
N GLU A 227 -9.81 -13.42 10.88
CA GLU A 227 -10.77 -12.99 11.92
C GLU A 227 -10.94 -11.46 11.94
N TRP A 228 -9.84 -10.72 11.73
CA TRP A 228 -9.88 -9.25 11.56
C TRP A 228 -10.77 -8.82 10.37
N SER A 229 -10.89 -9.66 9.35
CA SER A 229 -11.71 -9.38 8.17
C SER A 229 -13.19 -9.55 8.45
N GLU A 230 -13.60 -10.31 9.47
CA GLU A 230 -15.01 -10.41 9.85
C GLU A 230 -15.52 -9.05 10.35
N VAL A 231 -14.73 -8.38 11.20
CA VAL A 231 -15.03 -7.01 11.65
C VAL A 231 -15.05 -6.04 10.46
N ALA A 232 -14.09 -6.11 9.55
CA ALA A 232 -14.10 -5.24 8.36
C ALA A 232 -15.27 -5.56 7.39
N GLN A 233 -15.65 -6.83 7.25
CA GLN A 233 -16.70 -7.27 6.31
C GLN A 233 -18.10 -6.99 6.82
N PHE A 234 -18.30 -6.94 8.14
CA PHE A 234 -19.64 -6.81 8.73
C PHE A 234 -19.80 -5.62 9.67
N GLY A 235 -18.71 -4.94 10.05
CA GLY A 235 -18.72 -3.79 10.94
C GLY A 235 -18.59 -2.44 10.23
N ASP A 236 -18.06 -2.40 9.01
CA ASP A 236 -17.92 -1.15 8.25
C ASP A 236 -19.31 -0.61 7.87
N TYR A 237 -19.59 0.64 8.23
CA TYR A 237 -20.86 1.28 7.91
C TYR A 237 -20.95 1.59 6.41
N TYR A 238 -22.15 1.46 5.84
CA TYR A 238 -22.44 1.97 4.50
C TYR A 238 -22.72 3.48 4.53
N PRO A 239 -22.78 4.15 3.35
CA PRO A 239 -23.24 5.54 3.28
C PRO A 239 -24.59 5.77 3.95
N SER A 240 -25.45 4.74 4.02
CA SER A 240 -26.78 4.79 4.65
C SER A 240 -26.76 4.70 6.17
N GLY A 241 -25.59 4.67 6.82
CA GLY A 241 -25.48 4.58 8.27
C GLY A 241 -25.82 3.20 8.85
N VAL A 242 -25.89 2.15 8.02
CA VAL A 242 -26.09 0.77 8.48
C VAL A 242 -24.94 -0.12 8.04
N THR A 243 -24.62 -1.11 8.84
CA THR A 243 -23.63 -2.15 8.51
C THR A 243 -24.19 -3.17 7.50
N PRO A 244 -23.36 -4.04 6.92
CA PRO A 244 -23.78 -5.18 6.12
C PRO A 244 -24.74 -6.14 6.81
N ALA A 245 -24.72 -6.19 8.15
CA ALA A 245 -25.66 -6.96 8.96
C ALA A 245 -27.03 -6.26 9.12
N GLY A 246 -27.19 -5.04 8.62
CA GLY A 246 -28.40 -4.23 8.77
C GLY A 246 -28.55 -3.61 10.16
N THR A 247 -27.46 -3.46 10.90
CA THR A 247 -27.45 -2.84 12.23
C THR A 247 -26.93 -1.40 12.15
N ALA A 248 -27.41 -0.55 13.05
CA ALA A 248 -26.83 0.76 13.32
C ALA A 248 -26.72 0.94 14.83
N ASP A 249 -25.57 1.42 15.30
CA ASP A 249 -25.34 1.79 16.70
C ASP A 249 -25.04 3.29 16.76
N ASP A 250 -25.88 4.06 17.46
CA ASP A 250 -25.76 5.51 17.54
C ASP A 250 -24.47 5.96 18.26
N ASP A 251 -23.85 5.08 19.06
CA ASP A 251 -22.55 5.31 19.68
C ASP A 251 -21.39 5.24 18.67
N ASP A 252 -21.59 4.58 17.52
CA ASP A 252 -20.61 4.51 16.45
C ASP A 252 -20.74 5.71 15.50
N PRO A 253 -19.62 6.39 15.17
CA PRO A 253 -19.65 7.52 14.26
C PRO A 253 -20.21 7.19 12.86
N GLY A 254 -20.03 5.95 12.38
CA GLY A 254 -20.46 5.52 11.06
C GLY A 254 -21.99 5.42 10.92
N ALA A 255 -22.74 5.27 12.01
CA ALA A 255 -24.21 5.25 11.97
C ALA A 255 -24.80 6.57 11.42
N TRP A 256 -24.05 7.65 11.55
CA TRP A 256 -24.44 9.00 11.15
C TRP A 256 -24.03 9.35 9.71
N ASN A 257 -23.49 8.42 8.94
CA ASN A 257 -22.98 8.69 7.59
C ASN A 257 -24.04 9.25 6.64
N ASP A 258 -25.27 8.76 6.68
CA ASP A 258 -26.34 9.22 5.76
C ASP A 258 -26.65 10.69 6.03
N GLU A 259 -26.95 11.00 7.29
CA GLU A 259 -27.28 12.34 7.75
C GLU A 259 -26.10 13.31 7.57
N LEU A 260 -24.86 12.86 7.79
CA LEU A 260 -23.66 13.67 7.53
C LEU A 260 -23.54 14.06 6.06
N LEU A 261 -23.69 13.10 5.15
CA LEU A 261 -23.59 13.35 3.72
C LEU A 261 -24.73 14.26 3.25
N ALA A 262 -25.95 14.00 3.71
CA ALA A 262 -27.12 14.83 3.40
C ALA A 262 -26.94 16.27 3.91
N THR A 263 -26.45 16.44 5.14
CA THR A 263 -26.21 17.76 5.75
C THR A 263 -25.12 18.52 5.00
N ILE A 264 -24.03 17.86 4.59
CA ILE A 264 -23.00 18.52 3.75
C ILE A 264 -23.58 18.94 2.41
N ASP A 265 -24.35 18.06 1.75
CA ASP A 265 -24.94 18.33 0.44
C ASP A 265 -25.98 19.49 0.53
N GLU A 266 -26.75 19.59 1.61
CA GLU A 266 -27.71 20.66 1.88
C GLU A 266 -27.03 22.00 2.17
N LEU A 267 -26.13 22.05 3.16
CA LEU A 267 -25.49 23.29 3.62
C LEU A 267 -24.51 23.87 2.58
N ALA A 268 -23.77 23.01 1.87
CA ALA A 268 -22.73 23.49 0.96
C ALA A 268 -23.29 24.05 -0.36
N ALA A 269 -24.48 23.61 -0.77
CA ALA A 269 -25.16 24.01 -2.00
C ALA A 269 -24.27 24.01 -3.27
N ALA A 270 -23.21 23.20 -3.28
CA ALA A 270 -22.23 23.09 -4.36
C ALA A 270 -21.84 21.61 -4.59
N PRO A 271 -21.38 21.24 -5.80
CA PRO A 271 -21.01 19.85 -6.09
C PRO A 271 -19.91 19.34 -5.16
N ALA A 272 -20.05 18.11 -4.66
CA ALA A 272 -19.05 17.49 -3.78
C ALA A 272 -17.61 17.55 -4.33
N SER A 273 -17.45 17.42 -5.65
CA SER A 273 -16.15 17.51 -6.35
C SER A 273 -15.49 18.89 -6.31
N GLU A 274 -16.19 19.91 -5.81
CA GLU A 274 -15.67 21.26 -5.66
C GLU A 274 -15.36 21.60 -4.20
N LEU A 275 -15.84 20.81 -3.25
CA LEU A 275 -15.68 21.07 -1.82
C LEU A 275 -14.32 20.62 -1.31
N VAL A 276 -13.69 21.48 -0.49
CA VAL A 276 -12.51 21.11 0.30
C VAL A 276 -12.98 20.85 1.72
N VAL A 277 -12.91 19.60 2.16
CA VAL A 277 -13.39 19.15 3.47
C VAL A 277 -12.21 18.93 4.42
N LEU A 278 -12.30 19.51 5.61
CA LEU A 278 -11.43 19.19 6.74
C LEU A 278 -12.17 18.28 7.70
N SER A 279 -11.78 17.01 7.73
CA SER A 279 -12.37 15.98 8.59
C SER A 279 -11.34 14.89 8.90
N THR A 280 -11.51 14.26 10.05
CA THR A 280 -10.82 13.00 10.39
C THR A 280 -11.72 11.78 10.31
N HIS A 281 -13.00 11.97 10.01
CA HIS A 281 -13.93 10.90 9.69
C HIS A 281 -13.71 10.48 8.24
N ASN A 282 -12.95 9.40 8.02
CA ASN A 282 -12.45 9.08 6.68
C ASN A 282 -13.52 8.51 5.73
N GLU A 283 -14.59 7.94 6.28
CA GLU A 283 -15.63 7.23 5.53
C GLU A 283 -16.33 8.13 4.50
N ILE A 284 -16.58 9.40 4.84
CA ILE A 284 -17.24 10.35 3.92
C ILE A 284 -16.44 10.57 2.62
N PHE A 285 -15.11 10.46 2.67
CA PHE A 285 -14.25 10.60 1.47
C PHE A 285 -14.31 9.36 0.56
N ALA A 286 -14.78 8.22 1.06
CA ALA A 286 -15.01 7.03 0.25
C ALA A 286 -16.34 7.09 -0.51
N TYR A 287 -17.32 7.85 0.00
CA TYR A 287 -18.69 7.88 -0.54
C TYR A 287 -19.00 9.09 -1.42
N ARG A 288 -18.19 10.15 -1.32
CA ARG A 288 -18.33 11.36 -2.12
C ARG A 288 -16.96 11.87 -2.57
N PRO A 289 -16.84 12.47 -3.77
CA PRO A 289 -15.57 12.89 -4.35
C PRO A 289 -15.06 14.23 -3.77
N TYR A 290 -15.07 14.40 -2.44
CA TYR A 290 -14.57 15.61 -1.80
C TYR A 290 -13.04 15.74 -1.95
N PHE A 291 -12.53 16.96 -2.06
CA PHE A 291 -11.12 17.21 -1.82
C PHE A 291 -10.84 17.18 -0.32
N THR A 292 -10.01 16.24 0.13
CA THR A 292 -9.48 16.29 1.49
C THR A 292 -8.46 17.41 1.62
N PHE A 293 -8.62 18.26 2.64
CA PHE A 293 -7.60 19.27 2.93
C PHE A 293 -6.27 18.63 3.33
N GLN A 294 -6.29 17.52 4.06
CA GLN A 294 -5.10 16.83 4.53
C GLN A 294 -5.35 15.32 4.66
N ALA A 295 -4.40 14.51 4.17
CA ALA A 295 -4.43 13.06 4.33
C ALA A 295 -4.43 12.66 5.83
N SER A 296 -4.81 11.42 6.14
CA SER A 296 -4.84 10.94 7.52
C SER A 296 -3.45 10.90 8.18
N ILE A 297 -2.41 10.57 7.42
CA ILE A 297 -1.01 10.57 7.84
C ILE A 297 -0.09 11.04 6.72
N ALA A 298 1.11 11.53 7.07
CA ALA A 298 2.07 12.07 6.13
C ALA A 298 2.50 11.05 5.05
N GLN A 299 2.57 9.76 5.39
CA GLN A 299 2.98 8.68 4.49
C GLN A 299 2.01 8.46 3.31
N TYR A 300 0.74 8.87 3.47
CA TYR A 300 -0.28 8.79 2.41
C TYR A 300 -0.54 10.13 1.72
N ALA A 301 0.19 11.18 2.10
CA ALA A 301 0.08 12.48 1.46
C ALA A 301 0.85 12.50 0.14
N ASN A 302 0.27 13.13 -0.89
CA ASN A 302 1.01 13.49 -2.08
C ASN A 302 2.17 14.44 -1.67
N PRO A 303 3.42 14.23 -2.13
CA PRO A 303 4.54 15.12 -1.81
C PRO A 303 4.29 16.61 -2.14
N LEU A 304 3.46 16.90 -3.15
CA LEU A 304 3.07 18.27 -3.52
C LEU A 304 2.08 18.90 -2.53
N ALA A 305 1.43 18.11 -1.68
CA ALA A 305 0.45 18.61 -0.72
C ALA A 305 1.09 19.34 0.47
N ASP A 306 2.40 19.16 0.72
CA ASP A 306 3.11 19.77 1.86
C ASP A 306 2.44 19.53 3.21
N PHE A 307 2.41 18.25 3.58
CA PHE A 307 1.71 17.81 4.77
C PHE A 307 2.07 18.60 6.03
N PRO A 308 3.35 18.88 6.35
CA PRO A 308 3.70 19.65 7.55
C PRO A 308 3.13 21.08 7.53
N SER A 309 3.19 21.77 6.39
CA SER A 309 2.65 23.13 6.26
C SER A 309 1.13 23.14 6.40
N ARG A 310 0.41 22.21 5.76
CA ARG A 310 -1.05 22.10 5.92
C ARG A 310 -1.47 21.78 7.34
N ARG A 311 -0.69 20.96 8.05
CA ARG A 311 -0.93 20.67 9.47
C ARG A 311 -0.76 21.95 10.31
N ALA A 312 0.29 22.73 10.04
CA ALA A 312 0.53 24.00 10.74
C ALA A 312 -0.57 25.04 10.48
N GLU A 313 -1.18 25.06 9.29
CA GLU A 313 -2.37 25.87 9.01
C GLU A 313 -3.56 25.44 9.89
N ILE A 314 -3.83 24.13 10.01
CA ILE A 314 -4.89 23.60 10.89
C ILE A 314 -4.64 24.03 12.35
N GLU A 315 -3.41 23.92 12.84
CA GLU A 315 -3.04 24.36 14.19
C GLU A 315 -3.28 25.87 14.37
N ARG A 316 -2.95 26.68 13.35
CA ARG A 316 -3.17 28.13 13.36
C ARG A 316 -4.66 28.48 13.38
N TRP A 317 -5.47 27.79 12.59
CA TRP A 317 -6.92 27.98 12.56
C TRP A 317 -7.55 27.64 13.91
N ALA A 318 -7.17 26.49 14.48
CA ALA A 318 -7.63 26.06 15.81
C ALA A 318 -7.23 27.03 16.93
N ALA A 319 -6.11 27.75 16.78
CA ALA A 319 -5.67 28.76 17.74
C ALA A 319 -6.40 30.11 17.65
N SER A 320 -7.31 30.28 16.68
CA SER A 320 -8.12 31.49 16.56
C SER A 320 -9.06 31.63 17.75
N THR A 321 -9.22 32.85 18.28
CA THR A 321 -10.13 33.11 19.41
C THR A 321 -11.41 33.82 18.99
N THR A 322 -11.51 34.24 17.73
CA THR A 322 -12.68 34.92 17.16
C THR A 322 -12.93 34.48 15.72
N ALA A 323 -14.17 34.57 15.26
CA ALA A 323 -14.53 34.24 13.88
C ALA A 323 -13.77 35.08 12.84
N ALA A 324 -13.56 36.37 13.10
CA ALA A 324 -12.80 37.25 12.22
C ALA A 324 -11.33 36.81 12.07
N GLN A 325 -10.70 36.34 13.16
CA GLN A 325 -9.34 35.79 13.10
C GLN A 325 -9.29 34.49 12.31
N LEU A 326 -10.27 33.59 12.51
CA LEU A 326 -10.35 32.35 11.75
C LEU A 326 -10.53 32.63 10.26
N LEU A 327 -11.47 33.50 9.88
CA LEU A 327 -11.71 33.88 8.49
C LEU A 327 -10.46 34.50 7.85
N ALA A 328 -9.81 35.45 8.53
CA ALA A 328 -8.57 36.03 8.03
C ALA A 328 -7.45 34.99 7.86
N ALA A 329 -7.34 34.02 8.77
CA ALA A 329 -6.36 32.94 8.69
C ALA A 329 -6.68 31.93 7.57
N LEU A 330 -7.96 31.68 7.28
CA LEU A 330 -8.40 30.86 6.15
C LEU A 330 -8.12 31.57 4.82
N ASP A 331 -8.36 32.88 4.74
CA ASP A 331 -8.16 33.67 3.52
C ASP A 331 -6.68 33.92 3.20
N ALA A 332 -5.83 33.96 4.22
CA ALA A 332 -4.38 34.07 4.06
C ALA A 332 -3.69 32.72 3.75
N ALA A 333 -4.43 31.60 3.75
CA ALA A 333 -3.84 30.28 3.58
C ALA A 333 -3.25 30.11 2.17
N PRO A 334 -2.02 29.58 2.02
CA PRO A 334 -1.37 29.42 0.72
C PRO A 334 -2.02 28.33 -0.14
N ALA A 335 -2.66 27.35 0.49
CA ALA A 335 -3.47 26.34 -0.17
C ALA A 335 -4.95 26.70 -0.04
N ARG A 336 -5.77 26.27 -1.01
CA ARG A 336 -7.23 26.44 -0.96
C ARG A 336 -7.76 25.97 0.40
N PRO A 337 -8.36 26.86 1.22
CA PRO A 337 -8.81 26.52 2.55
C PRO A 337 -10.05 25.60 2.49
N PRO A 338 -10.38 24.89 3.58
CA PRO A 338 -11.62 24.14 3.69
C PRO A 338 -12.83 25.05 3.52
N SER A 339 -13.78 24.60 2.71
CA SER A 339 -15.13 25.16 2.64
C SER A 339 -16.09 24.41 3.57
N VAL A 340 -15.72 23.21 4.02
CA VAL A 340 -16.50 22.39 4.95
C VAL A 340 -15.59 21.85 6.04
N PHE A 341 -16.06 21.92 7.29
CA PHE A 341 -15.45 21.31 8.46
C PHE A 341 -16.41 20.24 8.99
N VAL A 342 -15.89 19.04 9.24
CA VAL A 342 -16.61 18.00 9.98
C VAL A 342 -15.77 17.66 11.20
N LEU A 343 -16.18 18.21 12.34
CA LEU A 343 -15.42 18.17 13.59
C LEU A 343 -16.17 17.34 14.62
N HIS A 344 -15.46 16.59 15.45
CA HIS A 344 -16.10 15.83 16.54
C HIS A 344 -16.48 16.77 17.69
N ARG A 345 -17.73 16.71 18.13
CA ARG A 345 -18.20 17.46 19.30
C ARG A 345 -17.83 16.71 20.57
N ARG A 346 -17.24 17.44 21.51
CA ARG A 346 -16.98 17.00 22.89
C ARG A 346 -17.37 18.11 23.86
N PRO A 347 -17.53 17.84 25.17
CA PRO A 347 -17.94 18.85 26.14
C PRO A 347 -17.01 20.08 26.21
N ASP A 348 -15.73 19.91 25.85
CA ASP A 348 -14.69 20.93 25.87
C ASP A 348 -14.51 21.66 24.52
N GLY A 349 -15.22 21.26 23.45
CA GLY A 349 -15.24 21.97 22.17
C GLY A 349 -15.28 21.06 20.94
N LEU A 350 -14.79 21.56 19.80
CA LEU A 350 -14.79 20.86 18.52
C LEU A 350 -13.40 20.28 18.22
N HIS A 351 -13.30 18.96 18.20
CA HIS A 351 -12.05 18.23 18.08
C HIS A 351 -11.76 17.79 16.65
N LEU A 352 -10.49 17.93 16.27
CA LEU A 352 -9.93 17.34 15.06
C LEU A 352 -8.61 16.68 15.40
N ARG A 353 -8.42 15.42 15.01
CA ARG A 353 -7.16 14.70 15.22
C ARG A 353 -6.16 14.98 14.10
N ILE A 354 -5.05 15.63 14.42
CA ILE A 354 -3.92 15.79 13.49
C ILE A 354 -2.81 14.79 13.80
N THR A 355 -1.95 14.53 12.82
CA THR A 355 -0.88 13.53 12.93
C THR A 355 0.51 14.10 12.63
N TYR A 356 1.54 13.47 13.22
CA TYR A 356 2.94 13.83 13.12
C TYR A 356 3.74 12.58 12.74
N ASP A 357 4.65 12.74 11.80
CA ASP A 357 5.65 11.71 11.49
C ASP A 357 6.67 11.63 12.62
N THR A 358 6.73 10.48 13.30
CA THR A 358 7.66 10.20 14.41
C THR A 358 8.72 9.17 14.03
N PHE A 359 8.87 8.85 12.74
CA PHE A 359 9.85 7.90 12.24
C PHE A 359 11.27 8.18 12.79
N PRO A 360 12.01 7.15 13.26
CA PRO A 360 11.71 5.71 13.17
C PRO A 360 11.02 5.12 14.41
N ALA A 361 10.40 5.93 15.28
CA ALA A 361 9.76 5.44 16.48
C ALA A 361 8.57 4.50 16.17
N LEU A 362 8.21 3.66 17.14
CA LEU A 362 6.99 2.86 17.11
C LEU A 362 6.06 3.38 18.22
N PRO A 363 4.85 3.88 17.91
CA PRO A 363 4.25 3.99 16.57
C PRO A 363 4.97 5.01 15.65
N ASN A 364 4.95 4.76 14.34
CA ASN A 364 5.56 5.61 13.29
C ASN A 364 4.85 6.97 13.12
N THR A 365 3.70 7.12 13.77
CA THR A 365 2.88 8.32 13.73
C THR A 365 2.38 8.63 15.14
N ALA A 366 2.60 9.86 15.60
CA ALA A 366 1.92 10.39 16.77
C ALA A 366 0.65 11.15 16.32
N SER A 367 -0.38 11.13 17.15
CA SER A 367 -1.60 11.90 16.91
C SER A 367 -1.95 12.78 18.09
N ARG A 368 -2.47 13.97 17.80
CA ARG A 368 -2.93 14.95 18.80
C ARG A 368 -4.26 15.52 18.35
N ALA A 369 -5.16 15.77 19.30
CA ALA A 369 -6.35 16.57 19.03
C ALA A 369 -6.00 18.06 19.04
N VAL A 370 -6.41 18.77 17.99
CA VAL A 370 -6.57 20.23 18.05
C VAL A 370 -8.02 20.53 18.39
N LEU A 371 -8.21 21.61 19.15
CA LEU A 371 -9.49 22.05 19.65
C LEU A 371 -9.84 23.36 18.98
N PHE A 372 -10.98 23.40 18.31
CA PHE A 372 -11.61 24.63 17.87
C PHE A 372 -12.65 25.04 18.92
N ASP A 373 -12.58 26.30 19.35
CA ASP A 373 -13.64 26.91 20.15
C ASP A 373 -14.90 27.04 19.28
N PRO A 374 -16.05 26.46 19.65
CA PRO A 374 -17.30 26.61 18.91
C PRO A 374 -17.63 28.06 18.50
N ALA A 375 -17.28 29.04 19.35
CA ALA A 375 -17.60 30.46 19.15
C ALA A 375 -16.89 31.09 17.94
N VAL A 376 -15.81 30.48 17.43
CA VAL A 376 -15.14 30.95 16.20
C VAL A 376 -15.98 30.71 14.94
N PHE A 377 -17.02 29.87 15.04
CA PHE A 377 -17.96 29.61 13.96
C PHE A 377 -19.29 30.37 14.13
N ASP A 378 -19.46 31.16 15.21
CA ASP A 378 -20.64 31.98 15.44
C ASP A 378 -20.57 33.28 14.64
N HIS A 379 -20.66 33.17 13.31
CA HIS A 379 -20.58 34.30 12.39
C HIS A 379 -21.42 34.03 11.13
N PRO A 380 -22.05 35.04 10.51
CA PRO A 380 -22.89 34.85 9.31
C PRO A 380 -22.19 34.23 8.09
N ALA A 381 -20.86 34.14 8.11
CA ALA A 381 -20.09 33.50 7.03
C ALA A 381 -19.97 31.97 7.22
N PHE A 382 -20.47 31.45 8.33
CA PHE A 382 -20.51 30.03 8.64
C PHE A 382 -21.95 29.61 8.90
N GLU A 383 -22.35 28.53 8.24
CA GLU A 383 -23.56 27.82 8.58
C GLU A 383 -23.17 26.51 9.27
N ARG A 384 -23.85 26.19 10.38
CA ARG A 384 -23.51 25.04 11.20
C ARG A 384 -24.75 24.20 11.51
N GLN A 385 -24.61 22.90 11.35
CA GLN A 385 -25.56 21.90 11.82
C GLN A 385 -24.84 20.77 12.53
N ASP A 386 -25.40 20.36 13.67
CA ASP A 386 -24.86 19.25 14.45
C ASP A 386 -25.55 17.95 14.05
N VAL A 387 -24.77 16.90 13.79
CA VAL A 387 -25.23 15.57 13.33
C VAL A 387 -24.56 14.52 14.20
N GLY A 388 -25.32 13.80 15.02
CA GLY A 388 -24.75 12.81 15.95
C GLY A 388 -23.58 13.38 16.77
N PRO A 389 -22.40 12.73 16.80
CA PRO A 389 -21.23 13.24 17.51
C PRO A 389 -20.43 14.32 16.74
N PHE A 390 -20.95 14.86 15.64
CA PHE A 390 -20.26 15.80 14.76
C PHE A 390 -20.91 17.19 14.71
N ALA A 391 -20.09 18.19 14.37
CA ALA A 391 -20.51 19.49 13.89
C ALA A 391 -20.11 19.60 12.42
N VAL A 392 -21.08 19.76 11.54
CA VAL A 392 -20.88 20.08 10.12
C VAL A 392 -20.96 21.59 9.99
N ILE A 393 -19.88 22.21 9.51
CA ILE A 393 -19.80 23.66 9.36
C ILE A 393 -19.39 23.96 7.93
N VAL A 394 -20.21 24.72 7.23
CA VAL A 394 -19.94 25.20 5.88
C VAL A 394 -19.58 26.67 5.94
N ARG A 395 -18.51 27.02 5.25
CA ARG A 395 -18.15 28.41 4.99
C ARG A 395 -18.86 28.87 3.73
N GLU A 396 -19.70 29.89 3.86
CA GLU A 396 -20.21 30.62 2.70
C GLU A 396 -19.02 31.35 2.06
N THR A 397 -18.65 30.94 0.85
CA THR A 397 -17.77 31.78 0.04
C THR A 397 -18.55 33.03 -0.33
N ALA A 398 -18.05 34.20 0.05
CA ALA A 398 -18.53 35.46 -0.52
C ALA A 398 -18.54 35.28 -2.03
N THR A 399 -19.72 35.44 -2.62
CA THR A 399 -19.96 35.29 -4.05
C THR A 399 -18.95 36.16 -4.79
N ASP A 400 -17.94 35.55 -5.40
CA ASP A 400 -17.26 36.18 -6.51
C ASP A 400 -18.35 36.44 -7.55
N SER A 401 -18.70 37.72 -7.70
CA SER A 401 -19.45 38.16 -8.87
C SER A 401 -18.74 37.61 -10.10
N PRO A 402 -19.46 37.09 -11.11
CA PRO A 402 -18.82 36.57 -12.31
C PRO A 402 -18.04 37.72 -12.94
N VAL A 403 -16.71 37.64 -12.88
CA VAL A 403 -15.85 38.43 -13.75
C VAL A 403 -16.07 37.86 -15.14
N ASN A 404 -16.96 38.49 -15.89
CA ASN A 404 -16.87 38.50 -17.34
C ASN A 404 -15.46 38.97 -17.70
N ASP A 405 -14.65 38.09 -18.28
CA ASP A 405 -14.16 38.19 -19.66
C ASP A 405 -13.29 36.98 -20.04
#